data_AF-A0A0F8YPV7-F1
#
_entry.id   AF-A0A0F8YPV7-F1
#
_cell.length_a   1.000
_cell.length_b   1.000
_cell.length_c   1.000
_cell.angle_alpha   90.00
_cell.angle_beta   90.00
_cell.angle_gamma   90.00
#
_symmetry.space_group_name_H-M   'P 1'
#
loop_
_entity.id
_entity.type
_entity.pdbx_description
1 polymer ?
#
loop_
_entity_poly.entity_id
_entity_poly.type
_entity_poly.pdbx_seq_one_letter_code
_entity_poly.pdbx_strand_id
1 'polypeptide(L)'
;MKKLLLTLVTVLFAVTMYAQSGFYKVKDYDGIIAYWIVNTNTSATSQAGFAAIKNADSLLILIDVDSAKITCTGSIEIAPDGDLIFVTSAGDIIGKVVDEKELKIGNAALDAYFIVAASATAGSEDIRVVNTNGTDEAAIAITSTAGGVDIDGAATKNVDIAGGQVLISSKDDVASAVAITTNVGVSETIVITNSAGTGAGAVELTSTLGGVDINAKEMLTLDVAAGTAGTTDIIITNTPGTDEAAIAIQAVAGGIDIDA
;
A
#
# COMPACT_ATOMS: atom_id res chain seq x y z
N MET A 1 64.82 31.47 -1.67
CA MET A 1 65.23 30.08 -2.06
C MET A 1 64.25 29.01 -1.56
N LYS A 2 63.83 28.98 -0.28
CA LYS A 2 62.89 27.96 0.24
C LYS A 2 61.48 27.96 -0.37
N LYS A 3 60.87 29.12 -0.66
CA LYS A 3 59.56 29.21 -1.35
C LYS A 3 59.61 28.70 -2.80
N LEU A 4 60.71 28.97 -3.51
CA LEU A 4 60.89 28.55 -4.91
C LEU A 4 61.09 27.03 -5.02
N LEU A 5 61.78 26.42 -4.05
CA LEU A 5 61.97 24.98 -3.97
C LEU A 5 60.66 24.26 -3.62
N LEU A 6 59.82 24.85 -2.75
CA LEU A 6 58.50 24.31 -2.43
C LEU A 6 57.61 24.31 -3.68
N THR A 7 57.57 25.42 -4.43
CA THR A 7 56.79 25.53 -5.67
C THR A 7 57.28 24.56 -6.75
N LEU A 8 58.59 24.41 -6.94
CA LEU A 8 59.15 23.46 -7.92
C LEU A 8 58.89 22.00 -7.53
N VAL A 9 58.97 21.66 -6.24
CA VAL A 9 58.67 20.32 -5.73
C VAL A 9 57.19 20.00 -5.86
N THR A 10 56.27 20.94 -5.57
CA THR A 10 54.83 20.74 -5.81
C THR A 10 54.48 20.58 -7.29
N VAL A 11 55.13 21.35 -8.19
CA VAL A 11 54.88 21.24 -9.64
C VAL A 11 55.42 19.92 -10.19
N LEU A 12 56.58 19.46 -9.72
CA LEU A 12 57.16 18.18 -10.14
C LEU A 12 56.37 16.97 -9.58
N PHE A 13 55.84 17.07 -8.35
CA PHE A 13 54.94 16.05 -7.79
C PHE A 13 53.61 15.98 -8.57
N ALA A 14 53.03 17.12 -8.93
CA ALA A 14 51.79 17.18 -9.69
C ALA A 14 51.90 16.53 -11.09
N VAL A 15 53.03 16.71 -11.78
CA VAL A 15 53.27 16.12 -13.11
C VAL A 15 53.42 14.59 -13.05
N THR A 16 54.00 14.06 -11.97
CA THR A 16 54.24 12.60 -11.83
C THR A 16 52.97 11.85 -11.39
N MET A 17 52.06 12.51 -10.67
CA MET A 17 50.80 11.92 -10.19
C MET A 17 49.73 11.76 -11.27
N TYR A 18 49.87 12.43 -12.43
CA TYR A 18 48.89 12.34 -13.51
C TYR A 18 48.82 10.94 -14.18
N ALA A 19 49.81 10.08 -13.93
CA ALA A 19 49.98 8.81 -14.64
C ALA A 19 49.50 7.55 -13.89
N GLN A 20 49.12 7.63 -12.61
CA GLN A 20 48.68 6.46 -11.85
C GLN A 20 47.40 6.74 -11.08
N SER A 21 46.40 5.89 -11.29
CA SER A 21 45.22 5.83 -10.46
C SER A 21 45.60 5.29 -9.08
N GLY A 22 45.25 6.01 -8.02
CA GLY A 22 45.67 5.63 -6.67
C GLY A 22 45.15 6.51 -5.54
N PHE A 23 45.24 5.96 -4.32
CA PHE A 23 44.96 6.68 -3.08
C PHE A 23 46.26 7.30 -2.57
N TYR A 24 46.34 8.63 -2.58
CA TYR A 24 47.55 9.33 -2.15
C TYR A 24 47.32 10.04 -0.82
N LYS A 25 48.13 9.66 0.18
CA LYS A 25 48.22 10.39 1.45
C LYS A 25 49.10 11.60 1.23
N VAL A 26 48.53 12.80 1.27
CA VAL A 26 49.30 14.05 1.27
C VAL A 26 49.38 14.52 2.72
N LYS A 27 50.60 14.65 3.24
CA LYS A 27 50.85 15.28 4.53
C LYS A 27 51.27 16.72 4.29
N ASP A 28 50.53 17.67 4.83
CA ASP A 28 50.98 19.06 4.87
C ASP A 28 52.03 19.24 5.99
N TYR A 29 52.78 20.35 5.94
CA TYR A 29 53.88 20.65 6.88
C TYR A 29 53.41 20.71 8.35
N ASP A 30 52.12 20.96 8.57
CA ASP A 30 51.48 21.04 9.89
C ASP A 30 50.80 19.72 10.32
N GLY A 31 51.02 18.62 9.60
CA GLY A 31 50.56 17.28 10.00
C GLY A 31 49.09 16.95 9.65
N ILE A 32 48.39 17.83 8.93
CA ILE A 32 47.06 17.53 8.37
C ILE A 32 47.24 16.48 7.25
N ILE A 33 46.55 15.35 7.38
CA ILE A 33 46.54 14.28 6.38
C ILE A 33 45.33 14.51 5.48
N ALA A 34 45.54 15.04 4.29
CA ALA A 34 44.52 15.05 3.24
C ALA A 34 44.67 13.78 2.39
N TYR A 35 43.55 13.08 2.17
CA TYR A 35 43.50 11.94 1.25
C TYR A 35 42.99 12.45 -0.10
N TRP A 36 43.81 12.34 -1.15
CA TRP A 36 43.44 12.69 -2.52
C TRP A 36 43.34 11.42 -3.36
N ILE A 37 42.24 11.25 -4.09
CA ILE A 37 42.10 10.16 -5.07
C ILE A 37 42.36 10.77 -6.45
N VAL A 38 43.37 10.24 -7.15
CA VAL A 38 43.55 10.51 -8.58
C VAL A 38 42.94 9.33 -9.33
N ASN A 39 41.90 9.57 -10.12
CA ASN A 39 41.31 8.57 -11.00
C ASN A 39 41.71 8.90 -12.45
N THR A 40 42.49 8.02 -13.08
CA THR A 40 42.97 8.18 -14.46
C THR A 40 42.06 7.47 -15.48
N ASN A 41 40.83 7.08 -15.12
CA ASN A 41 39.89 6.52 -16.08
C ASN A 41 39.38 7.63 -17.01
N THR A 42 40.11 7.79 -18.11
CA THR A 42 39.91 8.77 -19.16
C THR A 42 38.61 8.51 -19.92
N SER A 43 37.57 9.29 -19.63
CA SER A 43 36.56 9.78 -20.60
C SER A 43 35.65 10.87 -19.99
N ALA A 44 36.21 11.84 -19.28
CA ALA A 44 35.44 13.03 -18.89
C ALA A 44 36.32 14.28 -19.03
N THR A 45 36.05 15.05 -20.07
CA THR A 45 36.49 16.43 -20.22
C THR A 45 35.70 17.33 -19.26
N SER A 46 35.97 17.21 -17.96
CA SER A 46 35.83 18.28 -16.97
C SER A 46 36.48 17.82 -15.67
N GLN A 47 37.52 18.55 -15.24
CA GLN A 47 37.98 18.48 -13.85
C GLN A 47 36.89 19.12 -12.98
N ALA A 48 35.99 18.31 -12.42
CA ALA A 48 35.10 18.74 -11.34
C ALA A 48 35.34 17.83 -10.14
N GLY A 49 35.49 18.42 -8.96
CA GLY A 49 36.05 17.78 -7.77
C GLY A 49 35.24 16.60 -7.26
N PHE A 50 35.81 15.40 -7.34
CA PHE A 50 35.26 14.22 -6.66
C PHE A 50 35.80 14.16 -5.23
N ALA A 51 34.93 14.35 -4.22
CA ALA A 51 35.29 14.17 -2.81
C ALA A 51 34.96 12.74 -2.37
N ALA A 52 35.98 11.93 -2.09
CA ALA A 52 35.81 10.63 -1.46
C ALA A 52 36.06 10.74 0.05
N ILE A 53 35.01 10.59 0.85
CA ILE A 53 35.12 10.55 2.31
C ILE A 53 35.21 9.08 2.73
N LYS A 54 36.41 8.60 3.03
CA LYS A 54 36.60 7.35 3.79
C LYS A 54 36.92 7.70 5.24
N ASN A 55 36.11 7.21 6.17
CA ASN A 55 36.61 6.81 7.50
C ASN A 55 37.13 5.36 7.37
N ALA A 56 38.04 4.93 8.24
CA ALA A 56 38.64 3.60 8.28
C ALA A 56 37.62 2.45 8.16
N ASP A 57 36.35 2.69 8.50
CA ASP A 57 35.35 1.63 8.61
C ASP A 57 34.17 1.66 7.60
N SER A 58 33.99 2.66 6.69
CA SER A 58 32.96 2.56 5.62
C SER A 58 32.99 3.63 4.49
N LEU A 59 32.65 3.12 3.30
CA LEU A 59 32.10 3.67 2.03
C LEU A 59 32.86 4.74 1.20
N LEU A 60 32.84 4.52 -0.13
CA LEU A 60 33.31 5.41 -1.19
C LEU A 60 32.09 6.08 -1.85
N ILE A 61 31.88 7.38 -1.65
CA ILE A 61 30.85 8.16 -2.37
C ILE A 61 31.56 9.07 -3.36
N LEU A 62 31.20 9.00 -4.65
CA LEU A 62 31.59 9.99 -5.65
C LEU A 62 30.47 11.03 -5.72
N ILE A 63 30.65 12.19 -5.08
CA ILE A 63 29.73 13.33 -5.15
C ILE A 63 30.22 14.24 -6.28
N ASP A 64 29.36 14.53 -7.27
CA ASP A 64 29.56 15.69 -8.14
C ASP A 64 29.13 16.94 -7.38
N VAL A 65 30.10 17.69 -6.88
CA VAL A 65 29.87 18.90 -6.05
C VAL A 65 29.23 20.05 -6.82
N ASP A 66 29.30 20.07 -8.15
CA ASP A 66 28.73 21.16 -8.96
C ASP A 66 27.24 20.91 -9.28
N SER A 67 26.82 19.65 -9.36
CA SER A 67 25.42 19.29 -9.61
C SER A 67 24.65 18.80 -8.38
N ALA A 68 25.33 18.60 -7.24
CA ALA A 68 24.79 18.00 -6.02
C ALA A 68 24.11 16.64 -6.26
N LYS A 69 24.54 15.92 -7.31
CA LYS A 69 24.02 14.61 -7.70
C LYS A 69 25.03 13.54 -7.38
N ILE A 70 24.52 12.41 -6.90
CA ILE A 70 25.25 11.15 -6.88
C ILE A 70 24.82 10.40 -8.15
N THR A 71 25.73 10.26 -9.11
CA THR A 71 25.47 9.50 -10.35
C THR A 71 26.23 8.19 -10.29
N CYS A 72 25.51 7.08 -10.20
CA CYS A 72 26.07 5.75 -10.38
C CYS A 72 25.56 5.16 -11.71
N THR A 73 26.45 4.60 -12.52
CA THR A 73 26.06 3.88 -13.75
C THR A 73 25.69 2.41 -13.47
N GLY A 74 25.84 1.97 -12.21
CA GLY A 74 25.49 0.63 -11.73
C GLY A 74 24.67 0.71 -10.45
N SER A 75 24.72 -0.32 -9.62
CA SER A 75 24.07 -0.34 -8.31
C SER A 75 24.83 0.51 -7.29
N ILE A 76 24.09 1.08 -6.36
CA ILE A 76 24.63 1.47 -5.05
C ILE A 76 24.39 0.25 -4.15
N GLU A 77 25.47 -0.37 -3.69
CA GLU A 77 25.43 -1.49 -2.76
C GLU A 77 25.94 -1.02 -1.40
N ILE A 78 25.13 -1.21 -0.37
CA ILE A 78 25.53 -0.99 1.03
C ILE A 78 25.93 -2.36 1.60
N ALA A 79 26.88 -2.36 2.54
CA ALA A 79 27.29 -3.59 3.23
C ALA A 79 26.08 -4.32 3.85
N PRO A 80 26.15 -5.65 4.09
CA PRO A 80 25.00 -6.47 4.48
C PRO A 80 24.22 -6.00 5.72
N ASP A 81 24.87 -5.25 6.62
CA ASP A 81 24.29 -4.73 7.86
C ASP A 81 24.15 -3.20 7.86
N GLY A 82 24.36 -2.54 6.72
CA GLY A 82 24.30 -1.08 6.61
C GLY A 82 22.97 -0.59 6.04
N ASP A 83 22.47 0.51 6.60
CA ASP A 83 21.27 1.18 6.11
C ASP A 83 21.60 2.16 4.98
N LEU A 84 20.74 2.19 3.96
CA LEU A 84 20.69 3.31 3.02
C LEU A 84 19.70 4.35 3.55
N ILE A 85 20.22 5.44 4.13
CA ILE A 85 19.40 6.48 4.75
C ILE A 85 19.26 7.69 3.82
N PHE A 86 18.03 8.10 3.53
CA PHE A 86 17.69 9.36 2.87
C PHE A 86 16.99 10.29 3.89
N VAL A 87 17.56 11.46 4.19
CA VAL A 87 16.99 12.40 5.18
C VAL A 87 16.78 13.78 4.54
N THR A 88 15.60 14.35 4.71
CA THR A 88 15.31 15.77 4.44
C THR A 88 14.77 16.41 5.72
N SER A 89 15.18 17.66 6.02
CA SER A 89 14.61 18.45 7.13
C SER A 89 13.47 19.37 6.67
N ALA A 90 13.31 19.51 5.35
CA ALA A 90 12.20 20.13 4.64
C ALA A 90 12.19 19.61 3.19
N GLY A 91 11.01 19.48 2.58
CA GLY A 91 10.83 18.99 1.20
C GLY A 91 10.78 17.46 1.07
N ASP A 92 10.50 16.98 -0.14
CA ASP A 92 10.16 15.57 -0.40
C ASP A 92 11.38 14.72 -0.77
N ILE A 93 11.28 13.42 -0.52
CA ILE A 93 12.09 12.39 -1.17
C ILE A 93 11.32 11.94 -2.41
N ILE A 94 11.84 12.22 -3.61
CA ILE A 94 11.13 11.94 -4.87
C ILE A 94 11.79 10.75 -5.58
N GLY A 95 11.08 9.62 -5.63
CA GLY A 95 11.42 8.49 -6.51
C GLY A 95 10.77 8.66 -7.88
N LYS A 96 11.57 8.95 -8.92
CA LYS A 96 11.07 8.98 -10.31
C LYS A 96 11.28 7.62 -10.95
N VAL A 97 10.19 6.98 -11.33
CA VAL A 97 10.19 5.74 -12.11
C VAL A 97 9.93 6.11 -13.56
N VAL A 98 10.80 5.67 -14.46
CA VAL A 98 10.61 5.90 -15.91
C VAL A 98 9.52 4.95 -16.41
N ASP A 99 8.76 5.38 -17.41
CA ASP A 99 7.78 4.54 -18.10
C ASP A 99 8.39 3.18 -18.51
N GLU A 100 7.56 2.14 -18.38
CA GLU A 100 7.92 0.74 -18.58
C GLU A 100 9.04 0.23 -17.64
N LYS A 101 9.18 0.87 -16.46
CA LYS A 101 10.06 0.43 -15.38
C LYS A 101 9.29 0.31 -14.08
N GLU A 102 9.94 -0.35 -13.11
CA GLU A 102 9.39 -0.60 -11.79
C GLU A 102 10.37 -0.10 -10.73
N LEU A 103 9.86 0.55 -9.69
CA LEU A 103 10.57 0.65 -8.41
C LEU A 103 10.18 -0.56 -7.57
N LYS A 104 11.17 -1.37 -7.19
CA LYS A 104 10.96 -2.59 -6.40
C LYS A 104 11.52 -2.41 -5.00
N ILE A 105 10.67 -2.56 -4.01
CA ILE A 105 11.06 -2.60 -2.59
C ILE A 105 10.54 -3.93 -2.05
N GLY A 106 11.42 -4.89 -1.84
CA GLY A 106 11.01 -6.24 -1.45
C GLY A 106 12.19 -7.14 -1.17
N ASN A 107 11.89 -8.37 -0.77
CA ASN A 107 12.92 -9.39 -0.55
C ASN A 107 13.51 -9.90 -1.87
N ALA A 108 14.63 -10.62 -1.79
CA ALA A 108 15.35 -11.11 -2.97
C ALA A 108 14.51 -12.03 -3.88
N ALA A 109 13.57 -12.78 -3.30
CA ALA A 109 12.68 -13.69 -4.04
C ALA A 109 11.46 -12.98 -4.65
N LEU A 110 11.18 -11.73 -4.26
CA LEU A 110 9.99 -10.96 -4.64
C LEU A 110 8.68 -11.70 -4.32
N ASP A 111 8.63 -12.40 -3.18
CA ASP A 111 7.40 -12.97 -2.64
C ASP A 111 6.74 -12.07 -1.58
N ALA A 112 7.47 -11.07 -1.06
CA ALA A 112 7.00 -10.00 -0.21
C ALA A 112 7.54 -8.65 -0.71
N TYR A 113 6.67 -7.80 -1.29
CA TYR A 113 7.10 -6.57 -1.94
C TYR A 113 6.05 -5.46 -2.02
N PHE A 114 6.57 -4.24 -2.25
CA PHE A 114 5.88 -3.08 -2.79
C PHE A 114 6.49 -2.71 -4.15
N ILE A 115 5.66 -2.53 -5.18
CA ILE A 115 6.09 -2.11 -6.50
C ILE A 115 5.28 -0.92 -6.99
N VAL A 116 5.96 0.07 -7.59
CA VAL A 116 5.35 1.09 -8.47
C VAL A 116 5.77 0.78 -9.89
N ALA A 117 4.83 0.42 -10.75
CA ALA A 117 5.08 0.19 -12.18
C ALA A 117 4.56 1.38 -12.99
N ALA A 118 5.48 2.23 -13.44
CA ALA A 118 5.15 3.35 -14.31
C ALA A 118 5.04 2.89 -15.76
N SER A 119 4.14 3.49 -16.52
CA SER A 119 3.83 3.12 -17.90
C SER A 119 3.35 4.32 -18.68
N ALA A 120 3.78 4.47 -19.94
CA ALA A 120 3.24 5.50 -20.83
C ALA A 120 1.77 5.25 -21.20
N THR A 121 1.27 4.04 -20.96
CA THR A 121 -0.14 3.66 -21.13
C THR A 121 -0.84 3.61 -19.77
N ALA A 122 -1.82 4.49 -19.55
CA ALA A 122 -2.55 4.61 -18.29
C ALA A 122 -3.20 3.30 -17.81
N GLY A 123 -3.69 2.48 -18.75
CA GLY A 123 -4.28 1.16 -18.42
C GLY A 123 -3.29 0.10 -17.95
N SER A 124 -1.99 0.40 -17.94
CA SER A 124 -0.91 -0.50 -17.52
C SER A 124 -0.08 0.05 -16.36
N GLU A 125 -0.48 1.19 -15.80
CA GLU A 125 0.10 1.69 -14.55
C GLU A 125 -0.47 0.88 -13.37
N ASP A 126 0.39 0.43 -12.48
CA ASP A 126 -0.04 -0.26 -11.26
C ASP A 126 0.82 0.05 -10.03
N ILE A 127 0.21 -0.13 -8.87
CA ILE A 127 0.88 -0.23 -7.58
C ILE A 127 0.49 -1.58 -7.01
N ARG A 128 1.48 -2.36 -6.58
CA ARG A 128 1.27 -3.70 -6.02
C ARG A 128 1.85 -3.80 -4.63
N VAL A 129 1.04 -4.36 -3.73
CA VAL A 129 1.45 -4.81 -2.39
C VAL A 129 1.16 -6.29 -2.32
N VAL A 130 2.19 -7.11 -2.23
CA VAL A 130 2.05 -8.57 -2.29
C VAL A 130 2.84 -9.22 -1.18
N ASN A 131 2.21 -10.19 -0.51
CA ASN A 131 2.85 -11.10 0.43
C ASN A 131 2.31 -12.51 0.17
N THR A 132 3.10 -13.32 -0.52
CA THR A 132 2.69 -14.64 -1.01
C THR A 132 2.83 -15.73 0.05
N ASN A 133 3.80 -15.60 0.95
CA ASN A 133 4.15 -16.65 1.91
C ASN A 133 3.80 -16.31 3.36
N GLY A 134 3.37 -15.07 3.64
CA GLY A 134 2.87 -14.68 4.95
C GLY A 134 1.62 -15.47 5.32
N THR A 135 1.62 -16.11 6.49
CA THR A 135 0.51 -16.92 7.00
C THR A 135 -0.17 -16.34 8.24
N ASP A 136 0.36 -15.25 8.78
CA ASP A 136 -0.23 -14.53 9.92
C ASP A 136 -1.41 -13.68 9.43
N GLU A 137 -2.43 -13.48 10.27
CA GLU A 137 -3.55 -12.56 9.99
C GLU A 137 -3.05 -11.13 9.66
N ALA A 138 -1.89 -10.73 10.20
CA ALA A 138 -1.24 -9.46 9.95
C ALA A 138 -0.23 -9.48 8.78
N ALA A 139 -0.21 -10.53 7.95
CA ALA A 139 0.70 -10.62 6.80
C ALA A 139 0.60 -9.39 5.85
N ILE A 140 -0.60 -8.81 5.74
CA ILE A 140 -0.84 -7.46 5.22
C ILE A 140 -1.87 -6.80 6.14
N ALA A 141 -1.45 -5.81 6.93
CA ALA A 141 -2.34 -5.05 7.80
C ALA A 141 -2.36 -3.55 7.40
N ILE A 142 -3.55 -3.00 7.20
CA ILE A 142 -3.77 -1.55 7.02
C ILE A 142 -4.54 -1.06 8.24
N THR A 143 -3.85 -0.38 9.16
CA THR A 143 -4.42 0.05 10.44
C THR A 143 -4.26 1.56 10.60
N SER A 144 -5.38 2.28 10.73
CA SER A 144 -5.44 3.69 11.10
C SER A 144 -6.11 3.82 12.46
N THR A 145 -5.35 4.19 13.50
CA THR A 145 -5.86 4.23 14.89
C THR A 145 -6.50 5.56 15.26
N ALA A 146 -6.06 6.66 14.66
CA ALA A 146 -6.57 8.01 14.92
C ALA A 146 -7.39 8.58 13.76
N GLY A 147 -7.25 8.03 12.55
CA GLY A 147 -7.94 8.49 11.35
C GLY A 147 -8.80 7.39 10.72
N GLY A 148 -9.34 7.68 9.53
CA GLY A 148 -10.07 6.71 8.72
C GLY A 148 -9.17 5.96 7.73
N VAL A 149 -9.77 4.99 7.04
CA VAL A 149 -9.25 4.38 5.81
C VAL A 149 -10.36 4.52 4.77
N ASP A 150 -10.04 5.15 3.65
CA ASP A 150 -10.95 5.33 2.53
C ASP A 150 -10.63 4.32 1.42
N ILE A 151 -11.66 3.71 0.82
CA ILE A 151 -11.51 2.67 -0.21
C ILE A 151 -12.59 2.88 -1.26
N ASP A 152 -12.18 3.43 -2.41
CA ASP A 152 -13.07 3.81 -3.49
C ASP A 152 -12.67 3.17 -4.82
N GLY A 153 -13.68 2.74 -5.58
CA GLY A 153 -13.56 2.39 -6.99
C GLY A 153 -14.29 3.42 -7.85
N ALA A 154 -13.69 3.81 -8.98
CA ALA A 154 -14.38 4.65 -9.96
C ALA A 154 -15.62 3.95 -10.55
N ALA A 155 -16.57 4.72 -11.10
CA ALA A 155 -17.70 4.14 -11.82
C ALA A 155 -17.23 3.11 -12.87
N THR A 156 -17.98 2.01 -13.02
CA THR A 156 -17.64 0.84 -13.86
C THR A 156 -16.46 -0.02 -13.38
N LYS A 157 -15.87 0.28 -12.21
CA LYS A 157 -14.81 -0.50 -11.56
C LYS A 157 -15.34 -1.10 -10.25
N ASN A 158 -14.65 -2.13 -9.77
CA ASN A 158 -15.04 -2.89 -8.59
C ASN A 158 -14.05 -2.64 -7.44
N VAL A 159 -14.57 -2.70 -6.22
CA VAL A 159 -13.79 -3.06 -5.02
C VAL A 159 -14.16 -4.50 -4.72
N ASP A 160 -13.25 -5.44 -4.94
CA ASP A 160 -13.50 -6.87 -4.79
C ASP A 160 -12.85 -7.43 -3.53
N ILE A 161 -13.59 -8.24 -2.77
CA ILE A 161 -13.15 -8.88 -1.52
C ILE A 161 -13.54 -10.36 -1.57
N ALA A 162 -12.69 -11.16 -2.22
CA ALA A 162 -12.94 -12.59 -2.49
C ALA A 162 -12.23 -13.57 -1.53
N GLY A 163 -11.61 -13.06 -0.45
CA GLY A 163 -10.80 -13.84 0.49
C GLY A 163 -11.60 -14.64 1.53
N GLY A 164 -10.97 -14.92 2.68
CA GLY A 164 -11.56 -15.69 3.79
C GLY A 164 -12.75 -15.04 4.49
N GLN A 165 -12.75 -14.99 5.83
CA GLN A 165 -13.83 -14.36 6.58
C GLN A 165 -13.82 -12.83 6.39
N VAL A 166 -14.99 -12.23 6.18
CA VAL A 166 -15.18 -10.77 6.16
C VAL A 166 -16.00 -10.36 7.38
N LEU A 167 -15.36 -9.65 8.32
CA LEU A 167 -16.01 -9.11 9.50
C LEU A 167 -16.26 -7.61 9.32
N ILE A 168 -17.50 -7.18 9.49
CA ILE A 168 -17.90 -5.77 9.41
C ILE A 168 -18.48 -5.38 10.77
N SER A 169 -17.82 -4.44 11.45
CA SER A 169 -18.27 -3.94 12.74
C SER A 169 -17.90 -2.47 12.87
N SER A 170 -18.81 -1.66 13.42
CA SER A 170 -18.51 -0.27 13.74
C SER A 170 -18.03 -0.13 15.18
N LYS A 171 -17.16 0.85 15.40
CA LYS A 171 -16.71 1.27 16.75
C LYS A 171 -17.39 2.58 17.19
N ASP A 172 -18.26 3.13 16.36
CA ASP A 172 -18.89 4.43 16.57
C ASP A 172 -20.35 4.27 17.02
N ASP A 173 -20.81 5.18 17.88
CA ASP A 173 -22.18 5.22 18.43
C ASP A 173 -22.98 6.32 17.73
N VAL A 174 -23.32 6.07 16.47
CA VAL A 174 -24.02 7.00 15.58
C VAL A 174 -25.09 6.30 14.76
N ALA A 175 -26.06 7.06 14.25
CA ALA A 175 -27.03 6.55 13.30
C ALA A 175 -26.33 6.01 12.04
N SER A 176 -26.83 4.89 11.51
CA SER A 176 -26.26 4.26 10.31
C SER A 176 -24.77 3.93 10.44
N ALA A 177 -24.31 3.55 11.64
CA ALA A 177 -22.93 3.15 11.92
C ALA A 177 -22.37 2.09 10.95
N VAL A 178 -23.24 1.28 10.35
CA VAL A 178 -22.99 0.50 9.13
C VAL A 178 -24.16 0.74 8.16
N ALA A 179 -23.86 1.09 6.90
CA ALA A 179 -24.86 1.28 5.85
C ALA A 179 -24.41 0.65 4.53
N ILE A 180 -25.35 0.05 3.80
CA ILE A 180 -25.14 -0.45 2.44
C ILE A 180 -26.18 0.24 1.55
N THR A 181 -25.72 1.09 0.64
CA THR A 181 -26.58 1.99 -0.13
C THR A 181 -26.19 1.99 -1.61
N THR A 182 -27.18 1.96 -2.48
CA THR A 182 -27.07 2.16 -3.93
C THR A 182 -28.09 3.22 -4.35
N ASN A 183 -27.69 4.23 -5.13
CA ASN A 183 -28.55 5.38 -5.47
C ASN A 183 -28.19 6.12 -6.78
N VAL A 184 -27.51 5.47 -7.70
CA VAL A 184 -27.08 6.00 -9.00
C VAL A 184 -28.11 5.76 -10.12
N GLY A 185 -28.87 4.67 -10.12
CA GLY A 185 -29.75 4.30 -11.24
C GLY A 185 -30.77 3.20 -10.95
N VAL A 186 -31.76 3.06 -11.84
CA VAL A 186 -32.92 2.16 -11.62
C VAL A 186 -32.62 0.66 -11.67
N SER A 187 -31.42 0.26 -12.08
CA SER A 187 -31.01 -1.15 -12.20
C SER A 187 -30.15 -1.63 -11.03
N GLU A 188 -29.96 -0.80 -10.00
CA GLU A 188 -29.16 -1.15 -8.83
C GLU A 188 -29.84 -2.22 -7.98
N THR A 189 -29.03 -3.11 -7.39
CA THR A 189 -29.50 -4.18 -6.50
C THR A 189 -28.53 -4.35 -5.34
N ILE A 190 -29.03 -4.89 -4.22
CA ILE A 190 -28.24 -5.44 -3.12
C ILE A 190 -28.61 -6.91 -3.01
N VAL A 191 -27.63 -7.80 -3.16
CA VAL A 191 -27.84 -9.26 -3.13
C VAL A 191 -27.08 -9.84 -1.96
N ILE A 192 -27.78 -10.56 -1.08
CA ILE A 192 -27.21 -11.32 0.04
C ILE A 192 -27.59 -12.78 -0.16
N THR A 193 -26.61 -13.62 -0.47
CA THR A 193 -26.84 -15.03 -0.81
C THR A 193 -25.89 -15.92 -0.02
N ASN A 194 -26.44 -16.94 0.63
CA ASN A 194 -25.67 -18.09 1.10
C ASN A 194 -26.07 -19.32 0.28
N SER A 195 -25.16 -19.81 -0.56
CA SER A 195 -25.46 -20.92 -1.48
C SER A 195 -25.25 -22.32 -0.90
N ALA A 196 -24.50 -22.46 0.20
CA ALA A 196 -24.07 -23.78 0.71
C ALA A 196 -24.42 -24.02 2.19
N GLY A 197 -24.73 -22.97 2.95
CA GLY A 197 -25.10 -23.08 4.35
C GLY A 197 -26.43 -23.80 4.52
N THR A 198 -26.44 -24.84 5.37
CA THR A 198 -27.64 -25.64 5.68
C THR A 198 -28.14 -25.47 7.12
N GLY A 199 -27.39 -24.75 7.96
CA GLY A 199 -27.77 -24.47 9.34
C GLY A 199 -28.85 -23.39 9.44
N ALA A 200 -29.57 -23.36 10.56
CA ALA A 200 -30.66 -22.41 10.82
C ALA A 200 -30.26 -20.92 10.75
N GLY A 201 -28.96 -20.61 10.87
CA GLY A 201 -28.40 -19.25 10.75
C GLY A 201 -27.56 -19.06 9.48
N ALA A 202 -27.82 -19.81 8.40
CA ALA A 202 -27.10 -19.63 7.13
C ALA A 202 -27.20 -18.18 6.62
N VAL A 203 -28.35 -17.54 6.82
CA VAL A 203 -28.53 -16.09 6.77
C VAL A 203 -29.40 -15.71 7.97
N GLU A 204 -28.93 -14.78 8.80
CA GLU A 204 -29.62 -14.37 10.03
C GLU A 204 -29.67 -12.84 10.13
N LEU A 205 -30.85 -12.27 10.44
CA LEU A 205 -31.06 -10.86 10.74
C LEU A 205 -31.64 -10.75 12.14
N THR A 206 -30.83 -10.34 13.11
CA THR A 206 -31.20 -10.33 14.53
C THR A 206 -31.06 -8.92 15.13
N SER A 207 -32.13 -8.45 15.76
CA SER A 207 -32.15 -7.22 16.57
C SER A 207 -32.60 -7.58 17.98
N THR A 208 -31.74 -7.39 18.98
CA THR A 208 -31.99 -7.86 20.36
C THR A 208 -32.68 -6.84 21.24
N LEU A 209 -32.50 -5.55 20.95
CA LEU A 209 -33.09 -4.45 21.70
C LEU A 209 -34.13 -3.67 20.88
N GLY A 210 -34.00 -3.68 19.55
CA GLY A 210 -34.86 -2.95 18.63
C GLY A 210 -35.72 -3.87 17.76
N GLY A 211 -36.37 -3.29 16.76
CA GLY A 211 -37.07 -4.03 15.71
C GLY A 211 -36.19 -4.27 14.48
N VAL A 212 -36.72 -5.05 13.55
CA VAL A 212 -36.27 -5.12 12.16
C VAL A 212 -37.39 -4.52 11.30
N ASP A 213 -37.07 -3.46 10.57
CA ASP A 213 -38.01 -2.81 9.64
C ASP A 213 -37.75 -3.29 8.21
N ILE A 214 -38.81 -3.71 7.50
CA ILE A 214 -38.74 -4.22 6.13
C ILE A 214 -39.83 -3.55 5.32
N ASN A 215 -39.43 -2.62 4.46
CA ASN A 215 -40.34 -1.87 3.61
C ASN A 215 -40.11 -2.22 2.13
N ALA A 216 -41.18 -2.49 1.41
CA ALA A 216 -41.19 -2.61 -0.05
C ALA A 216 -42.26 -1.67 -0.62
N LYS A 217 -41.92 -0.92 -1.68
CA LYS A 217 -42.90 -0.06 -2.38
C LYS A 217 -43.88 -0.87 -3.23
N GLU A 218 -43.39 -1.95 -3.81
CA GLU A 218 -44.17 -2.87 -4.63
C GLU A 218 -44.45 -4.14 -3.83
N MET A 219 -43.97 -5.31 -4.28
CA MET A 219 -44.18 -6.59 -3.62
C MET A 219 -43.05 -6.89 -2.62
N LEU A 220 -43.43 -7.38 -1.45
CA LEU A 220 -42.54 -8.13 -0.57
C LEU A 220 -42.92 -9.61 -0.67
N THR A 221 -41.98 -10.45 -1.09
CA THR A 221 -42.16 -11.90 -1.20
C THR A 221 -41.35 -12.60 -0.12
N LEU A 222 -41.99 -13.54 0.58
CA LEU A 222 -41.33 -14.53 1.42
C LEU A 222 -41.63 -15.89 0.80
N ASP A 223 -40.61 -16.54 0.24
CA ASP A 223 -40.76 -17.78 -0.52
C ASP A 223 -39.83 -18.87 0.03
N VAL A 224 -40.34 -20.10 0.07
CA VAL A 224 -39.62 -21.31 0.50
C VAL A 224 -39.64 -22.30 -0.66
N ALA A 225 -38.92 -21.97 -1.73
CA ALA A 225 -39.05 -22.62 -3.04
C ALA A 225 -38.53 -24.07 -3.15
N ALA A 226 -37.72 -24.57 -2.20
CA ALA A 226 -36.95 -25.82 -2.43
C ALA A 226 -36.59 -26.66 -1.19
N GLY A 227 -37.31 -26.56 -0.07
CA GLY A 227 -36.98 -27.38 1.10
C GLY A 227 -37.64 -28.77 1.13
N THR A 228 -37.28 -29.56 2.14
CA THR A 228 -37.84 -30.91 2.33
C THR A 228 -39.27 -30.82 2.85
N ALA A 229 -40.19 -31.59 2.26
CA ALA A 229 -41.58 -31.62 2.72
C ALA A 229 -41.64 -31.94 4.22
N GLY A 230 -42.28 -31.07 5.00
CA GLY A 230 -42.38 -31.17 6.46
C GLY A 230 -41.28 -30.47 7.27
N THR A 231 -40.34 -29.76 6.62
CA THR A 231 -39.37 -28.87 7.30
C THR A 231 -39.40 -27.43 6.77
N THR A 232 -40.32 -27.13 5.85
CA THR A 232 -40.43 -25.85 5.14
C THR A 232 -41.61 -25.05 5.65
N ASP A 233 -41.37 -24.21 6.65
CA ASP A 233 -42.40 -23.36 7.23
C ASP A 233 -41.98 -21.89 7.16
N ILE A 234 -42.96 -21.01 6.91
CA ILE A 234 -42.85 -19.60 7.25
C ILE A 234 -43.52 -19.43 8.61
N ILE A 235 -42.73 -19.23 9.66
CA ILE A 235 -43.22 -19.12 11.04
C ILE A 235 -43.23 -17.66 11.46
N ILE A 236 -44.41 -17.16 11.83
CA ILE A 236 -44.58 -15.83 12.43
C ILE A 236 -45.03 -16.03 13.87
N THR A 237 -44.23 -15.53 14.83
CA THR A 237 -44.51 -15.67 16.26
C THR A 237 -44.47 -14.31 16.93
N ASN A 238 -45.48 -14.02 17.75
CA ASN A 238 -45.43 -12.94 18.73
C ASN A 238 -45.61 -13.53 20.13
N THR A 239 -44.51 -13.66 20.86
CA THR A 239 -44.50 -14.20 22.22
C THR A 239 -45.01 -13.21 23.28
N PRO A 240 -44.58 -11.93 23.30
CA PRO A 240 -44.97 -11.01 24.36
C PRO A 240 -46.31 -10.29 24.15
N GLY A 241 -46.84 -10.25 22.92
CA GLY A 241 -48.03 -9.47 22.57
C GLY A 241 -49.29 -9.97 23.26
N THR A 242 -49.97 -9.08 24.00
CA THR A 242 -51.19 -9.40 24.76
C THR A 242 -52.48 -8.90 24.11
N ASP A 243 -52.37 -7.99 23.15
CA ASP A 243 -53.51 -7.26 22.58
C ASP A 243 -53.91 -7.85 21.23
N GLU A 244 -55.12 -7.52 20.74
CA GLU A 244 -55.67 -8.06 19.48
C GLU A 244 -54.80 -7.76 18.25
N ALA A 245 -53.97 -6.72 18.31
CA ALA A 245 -53.03 -6.34 17.25
C ALA A 245 -51.63 -6.98 17.40
N ALA A 246 -51.44 -7.98 18.26
CA ALA A 246 -50.16 -8.66 18.43
C ALA A 246 -49.61 -9.22 17.10
N ILE A 247 -50.47 -9.83 16.27
CA ILE A 247 -50.17 -10.14 14.87
C ILE A 247 -51.36 -9.67 14.04
N ALA A 248 -51.16 -8.63 13.23
CA ALA A 248 -52.19 -8.08 12.36
C ALA A 248 -51.83 -8.28 10.89
N ILE A 249 -52.70 -8.95 10.12
CA ILE A 249 -52.61 -9.08 8.67
C ILE A 249 -53.79 -8.30 8.08
N GLN A 250 -53.50 -7.25 7.32
CA GLN A 250 -54.51 -6.29 6.85
C GLN A 250 -54.32 -6.00 5.36
N ALA A 251 -55.39 -6.11 4.58
CA ALA A 251 -55.44 -5.62 3.20
C ALA A 251 -56.34 -4.39 3.13
N VAL A 252 -55.76 -3.21 2.88
CA VAL A 252 -56.52 -1.94 2.79
C VAL A 252 -57.29 -1.84 1.47
N ALA A 253 -56.79 -2.48 0.40
CA ALA A 253 -57.46 -2.65 -0.87
C ALA A 253 -57.18 -4.06 -1.40
N GLY A 254 -58.20 -4.74 -1.93
CA GLY A 254 -58.12 -6.15 -2.34
C GLY A 254 -58.62 -7.10 -1.26
N GLY A 255 -58.08 -8.32 -1.25
CA GLY A 255 -58.41 -9.36 -0.27
C GLY A 255 -57.16 -10.04 0.26
N ILE A 256 -57.32 -10.82 1.32
CA ILE A 256 -56.31 -11.75 1.81
C ILE A 256 -56.67 -13.11 1.24
N ASP A 257 -55.76 -13.72 0.49
CA ASP A 257 -55.90 -15.07 -0.02
C ASP A 257 -55.24 -16.04 0.97
N ILE A 258 -56.00 -17.04 1.42
CA ILE A 258 -55.54 -18.04 2.39
C ILE A 258 -56.07 -19.38 1.92
N ASP A 259 -55.31 -20.00 1.04
CA ASP A 259 -55.54 -21.36 0.59
C ASP A 259 -54.55 -22.31 1.27
N ALA A 260 -54.97 -23.57 1.43
CA ALA A 260 -54.21 -24.63 2.10
C ALA A 260 -53.60 -25.61 1.11
#